data_AF-A0A1R0Y812-F1
#
_entry.id   AF-A0A1R0Y812-F1
#
_cell.length_a   1.000
_cell.length_b   1.000
_cell.length_c   1.000
_cell.angle_alpha   90.00
_cell.angle_beta   90.00
_cell.angle_gamma   90.00
#
_symmetry.space_group_name_H-M   'P 1'
#
loop_
_entity.id
_entity.type
_entity.pdbx_description
1 polymer ?
#
loop_
_entity_poly.entity_id
_entity_poly.type
_entity_poly.pdbx_seq_one_letter_code
_entity_poly.pdbx_strand_id
1 'polypeptide(L)'
;MSIKEMNEDWKIDGLLPLNIAAEKLNISANNLKQKIKTTNFQAYQDKTTKKIYIENNFLVDFINHTDWLSAEFHTTNYILEKYDISYDQIKKYIKNNFPTGLCSLRQDRYLRIPKKYAESLIVEIMERYMPEDYIEAYKVREIMDISGSTFNRLVVLGYLGEPFIGINKAGRRVRAYQKERIEAYIDKWNKEKEFISEKGYLNYKEAVSLFPQNSQDPDAIFNLFHSGVFDDYYRIQYIIDYFKVYVSRESIIRYINERMAKYAANEKPIEFFNNAIDLINIPECIQNTVSIFRDYINEFIINNSSSNIILLSKASGAIKLINKCKQLLHKGLTEFSDKEIELLIKSPILNTLQDKKLLIKFLRYLKVVANCKFIENYSYAVIKLVEEEDTLDFETLIKYYAYVKDTKKHIARAIENRQYAVCWLYVTFHLCNAWRHGDVMLLPSVDLRYIGITSFDYFVENTLSIT
;
A
#
# COMPACT_ATOMS: atom_id res chain seq x y z
N MET A 1 80.69 32.57 -39.03
CA MET A 1 80.50 32.49 -40.50
C MET A 1 79.13 33.02 -40.82
N SER A 2 79.03 33.93 -41.79
CA SER A 2 77.83 34.70 -42.12
C SER A 2 76.81 33.84 -42.89
N ILE A 3 75.53 34.05 -42.60
CA ILE A 3 74.39 33.43 -43.27
C ILE A 3 74.26 34.06 -44.67
N LYS A 4 74.88 33.45 -45.68
CA LYS A 4 74.63 33.74 -47.10
C LYS A 4 75.21 32.60 -47.94
N GLU A 5 74.53 31.46 -47.89
CA GLU A 5 74.49 30.38 -48.89
C GLU A 5 73.48 29.34 -48.37
N MET A 6 72.19 29.66 -48.52
CA MET A 6 71.09 28.74 -48.28
C MET A 6 70.80 28.01 -49.59
N ASN A 7 71.38 26.82 -49.74
CA ASN A 7 70.94 25.81 -50.71
C ASN A 7 69.94 24.85 -50.05
N GLU A 8 69.02 24.34 -50.87
CA GLU A 8 67.73 23.72 -50.57
C GLU A 8 67.73 22.30 -49.96
N ASP A 9 68.82 21.77 -49.43
CA ASP A 9 68.82 20.42 -48.82
C ASP A 9 69.20 20.46 -47.34
N TRP A 10 68.20 20.67 -46.48
CA TRP A 10 68.37 20.54 -45.03
C TRP A 10 67.90 19.16 -44.58
N LYS A 11 68.69 18.13 -44.90
CA LYS A 11 68.93 17.05 -43.94
C LYS A 11 69.98 17.57 -42.95
N ILE A 12 69.55 18.28 -41.91
CA ILE A 12 70.37 18.28 -40.70
C ILE A 12 70.28 16.84 -40.21
N ASP A 13 71.37 16.08 -40.30
CA ASP A 13 71.38 14.65 -39.98
C ASP A 13 70.69 14.42 -38.63
N GLY A 14 69.58 13.69 -38.69
CA GLY A 14 68.78 13.36 -37.50
C GLY A 14 67.65 14.32 -37.12
N LEU A 15 67.37 15.43 -37.83
CA LEU A 15 66.22 16.32 -37.54
C LEU A 15 65.18 16.32 -38.68
N LEU A 16 63.89 16.15 -38.34
CA LEU A 16 62.77 16.20 -39.28
C LEU A 16 61.92 17.47 -39.08
N PRO A 17 61.50 18.15 -40.17
CA PRO A 17 60.48 19.20 -40.10
C PRO A 17 59.16 18.69 -39.51
N LEU A 18 58.46 19.54 -38.74
CA LEU A 18 57.20 19.22 -38.07
C LEU A 18 56.18 18.49 -38.96
N ASN A 19 56.03 18.89 -40.22
CA ASN A 19 55.05 18.29 -41.14
C ASN A 19 55.41 16.84 -41.49
N ILE A 20 56.69 16.56 -41.73
CA ILE A 20 57.19 15.21 -42.03
C ILE A 20 57.14 14.33 -40.77
N ALA A 21 57.46 14.90 -39.60
CA ALA A 21 57.30 14.21 -38.32
C ALA A 21 55.83 13.88 -38.02
N ALA A 22 54.91 14.80 -38.34
CA ALA A 22 53.48 14.61 -38.17
C ALA A 22 52.93 13.51 -39.09
N GLU A 23 53.41 13.46 -40.33
CA GLU A 23 53.09 12.41 -41.30
C GLU A 23 53.58 11.03 -40.82
N LYS A 24 54.83 10.93 -40.33
CA LYS A 24 55.37 9.68 -39.75
C LYS A 24 54.57 9.19 -38.54
N LEU A 25 54.01 10.10 -37.76
CA LEU A 25 53.17 9.79 -36.60
C LEU A 25 51.68 9.63 -36.95
N ASN A 26 51.32 9.78 -38.22
CA ASN A 26 49.92 9.77 -38.70
C ASN A 26 48.99 10.71 -37.90
N ILE A 27 49.46 11.91 -37.59
CA ILE A 27 48.68 12.96 -36.90
C ILE A 27 48.80 14.30 -37.63
N SER A 28 47.88 15.22 -37.39
CA SER A 28 47.99 16.56 -38.00
C SER A 28 49.16 17.35 -37.40
N ALA A 29 49.82 18.17 -38.23
CA ALA A 29 50.91 19.04 -37.79
C ALA A 29 50.47 19.99 -36.66
N ASN A 30 49.21 20.44 -36.66
CA ASN A 30 48.64 21.25 -35.59
C ASN A 30 48.50 20.47 -34.26
N ASN A 31 48.06 19.21 -34.31
CA ASN A 31 47.97 18.37 -33.12
C ASN A 31 49.36 18.05 -32.56
N LEU A 32 50.34 17.77 -33.42
CA LEU A 32 51.72 17.55 -33.01
C LEU A 32 52.31 18.83 -32.38
N LYS A 33 52.05 20.01 -32.97
CA LYS A 33 52.47 21.30 -32.42
C LYS A 33 51.86 21.58 -31.05
N GLN A 34 50.60 21.24 -30.83
CA GLN A 34 49.96 21.37 -29.51
C GLN A 34 50.57 20.39 -28.50
N LYS A 35 50.82 19.13 -28.90
CA LYS A 35 51.49 18.13 -28.04
C LYS A 35 52.90 18.55 -27.64
N ILE A 36 53.68 19.16 -28.54
CA ILE A 36 55.02 19.71 -28.22
C ILE A 36 54.93 20.79 -27.14
N LYS A 37 53.89 21.62 -27.14
CA LYS A 37 53.71 22.67 -26.12
C LYS A 37 53.29 22.13 -24.75
N THR A 38 52.59 21.00 -24.71
CA THR A 38 52.02 20.44 -23.48
C THR A 38 52.85 19.30 -22.89
N THR A 39 53.94 18.89 -23.55
CA THR A 39 54.78 17.75 -23.14
C THR A 39 56.27 18.08 -23.27
N ASN A 40 57.15 17.29 -22.64
CA ASN A 40 58.61 17.37 -22.83
C ASN A 40 59.06 16.74 -24.18
N PHE A 41 58.32 16.97 -25.26
CA PHE A 41 58.75 16.54 -26.60
C PHE A 41 59.97 17.38 -26.98
N GLN A 42 61.12 16.75 -27.16
CA GLN A 42 62.34 17.47 -27.56
C GLN A 42 62.17 17.95 -29.00
N ALA A 43 61.94 19.25 -29.15
CA ALA A 43 61.75 19.90 -30.43
C ALA A 43 62.61 21.16 -30.51
N TYR A 44 63.17 21.40 -31.68
CA TYR A 44 64.04 22.52 -31.97
C TYR A 44 63.26 23.54 -32.81
N GLN A 45 63.25 24.80 -32.38
CA GLN A 45 62.68 25.88 -33.17
C GLN A 45 63.79 26.73 -33.76
N ASP A 46 63.80 26.84 -35.09
CA ASP A 46 64.67 27.80 -35.78
C ASP A 46 64.23 29.22 -35.41
N LYS A 47 65.17 30.01 -34.84
CA LYS A 47 64.89 31.37 -34.35
C LYS A 47 64.50 32.33 -35.47
N THR A 48 65.00 32.09 -36.69
CA THR A 48 64.85 32.96 -37.86
C THR A 48 63.59 32.60 -38.64
N THR A 49 63.39 31.31 -38.95
CA THR A 49 62.24 30.87 -39.76
C THR A 49 61.01 30.49 -38.93
N LYS A 50 61.16 30.39 -37.60
CA LYS A 50 60.14 29.88 -36.65
C LYS A 50 59.66 28.44 -36.94
N LYS A 51 60.30 27.73 -37.87
CA LYS A 51 60.00 26.32 -38.18
C LYS A 51 60.42 25.42 -37.02
N ILE A 52 59.65 24.37 -36.78
CA ILE A 52 59.87 23.40 -35.70
C ILE A 52 60.41 22.10 -36.31
N TYR A 53 61.43 21.54 -35.68
CA TYR A 53 62.10 20.31 -36.05
C TYR A 53 62.13 19.34 -34.87
N ILE A 54 62.12 18.03 -35.14
CA ILE A 54 62.10 16.96 -34.14
C ILE A 54 63.17 15.94 -34.50
N GLU A 55 63.88 15.39 -33.52
CA GLU A 55 64.87 14.35 -33.76
C GLU A 55 64.22 13.07 -34.31
N ASN A 56 64.78 12.55 -35.41
CA ASN A 56 64.33 11.33 -36.07
C ASN A 56 64.53 10.10 -35.18
N ASN A 57 65.64 10.01 -34.45
CA ASN A 57 65.88 8.90 -33.51
C ASN A 57 64.85 8.91 -32.38
N PHE A 58 64.58 10.09 -31.81
CA PHE A 58 63.50 10.26 -30.84
C PHE A 58 62.13 9.84 -31.40
N LEU A 59 61.83 10.16 -32.66
CA LEU A 59 60.60 9.72 -33.32
C LEU A 59 60.54 8.20 -33.54
N VAL A 60 61.64 7.57 -33.95
CA VAL A 60 61.73 6.11 -34.13
C VAL A 60 61.56 5.40 -32.79
N ASP A 61 62.24 5.85 -31.74
CA ASP A 61 62.10 5.30 -30.39
C ASP A 61 60.68 5.48 -29.86
N PHE A 62 60.07 6.64 -30.12
CA PHE A 62 58.68 6.91 -29.75
C PHE A 62 57.71 5.99 -30.49
N ILE A 63 57.86 5.80 -31.81
CA ILE A 63 57.02 4.91 -32.62
C ILE A 63 57.15 3.46 -32.13
N ASN A 64 58.38 2.97 -31.98
CA ASN A 64 58.65 1.61 -31.50
C ASN A 64 58.03 1.37 -30.11
N HIS A 65 58.11 2.36 -29.22
CA HIS A 65 57.49 2.29 -27.91
C HIS A 65 55.95 2.28 -27.99
N THR A 66 55.35 3.08 -28.88
CA THR A 66 53.89 3.09 -29.07
C THR A 66 53.35 1.82 -29.72
N ASP A 67 54.11 1.21 -30.64
CA ASP A 67 53.75 -0.05 -31.29
C ASP A 67 53.79 -1.20 -30.29
N TRP A 68 54.86 -1.30 -29.50
CA TRP A 68 54.96 -2.26 -28.40
C TRP A 68 53.81 -2.11 -27.40
N LEU A 69 53.48 -0.88 -27.00
CA LEU A 69 52.36 -0.62 -26.09
C LEU A 69 51.00 -1.04 -26.68
N SER A 70 50.82 -0.96 -27.99
CA SER A 70 49.57 -1.37 -28.66
C SER A 70 49.50 -2.89 -28.86
N ALA A 71 50.66 -3.53 -29.03
CA ALA A 71 50.78 -4.98 -29.11
C ALA A 71 50.52 -5.67 -27.77
N GLU A 72 51.03 -5.12 -26.65
CA GLU A 72 51.03 -5.79 -25.35
C GLU A 72 49.95 -5.31 -24.37
N PHE A 73 49.29 -4.17 -24.64
CA PHE A 73 48.33 -3.58 -23.71
C PHE A 73 46.99 -3.24 -24.37
N HIS A 74 45.94 -3.25 -23.56
CA HIS A 74 44.66 -2.60 -23.85
C HIS A 74 44.55 -1.29 -23.08
N THR A 75 44.06 -0.24 -23.73
CA THR A 75 43.70 1.00 -23.04
C THR A 75 42.40 0.80 -22.27
N THR A 76 42.18 1.56 -21.19
CA THR A 76 40.88 1.54 -20.52
C THR A 76 39.76 1.91 -21.49
N ASN A 77 39.99 2.85 -22.41
CA ASN A 77 38.98 3.23 -23.42
C ASN A 77 38.55 2.06 -24.31
N TYR A 78 39.52 1.28 -24.80
CA TYR A 78 39.23 0.07 -25.58
C TYR A 78 38.35 -0.91 -24.79
N ILE A 79 38.63 -1.07 -23.49
CA ILE A 79 37.85 -1.96 -22.63
C ILE A 79 36.43 -1.40 -22.40
N LEU A 80 36.28 -0.09 -22.20
CA LEU A 80 34.98 0.58 -22.06
C LEU A 80 34.12 0.36 -23.32
N GLU A 81 34.69 0.62 -24.50
CA GLU A 81 33.98 0.54 -25.78
C GLU A 81 33.63 -0.89 -26.17
N LYS A 82 34.52 -1.84 -25.91
CA LYS A 82 34.34 -3.23 -26.36
C LYS A 82 33.42 -4.04 -25.43
N TYR A 83 33.41 -3.76 -24.13
CA TYR A 83 32.76 -4.62 -23.14
C TYR A 83 31.65 -3.95 -22.33
N ASP A 84 31.27 -2.72 -22.66
CA ASP A 84 30.21 -1.95 -21.97
C ASP A 84 30.42 -1.85 -20.45
N ILE A 85 31.68 -1.71 -20.04
CA ILE A 85 32.10 -1.55 -18.64
C ILE A 85 32.27 -0.06 -18.34
N SER A 86 31.97 0.41 -17.13
CA SER A 86 32.20 1.80 -16.72
C SER A 86 33.63 2.05 -16.20
N TYR A 87 34.11 3.28 -16.34
CA TYR A 87 35.46 3.68 -15.91
C TYR A 87 35.69 3.49 -14.40
N ASP A 88 34.67 3.76 -13.58
CA ASP A 88 34.76 3.59 -12.12
C ASP A 88 34.95 2.13 -11.71
N GLN A 89 34.44 1.16 -12.48
CA GLN A 89 34.60 -0.25 -12.20
C GLN A 89 36.02 -0.73 -12.52
N ILE A 90 36.55 -0.32 -13.68
CA ILE A 90 37.95 -0.57 -14.04
C ILE A 90 38.87 0.00 -12.95
N LYS A 91 38.58 1.23 -12.49
CA LYS A 91 39.32 1.89 -11.40
C LYS A 91 39.25 1.14 -10.07
N LYS A 92 38.07 0.65 -9.66
CA LYS A 92 37.89 -0.15 -8.43
C LYS A 92 38.65 -1.47 -8.51
N TYR A 93 38.62 -2.14 -9.65
CA TYR A 93 39.37 -3.37 -9.86
C TYR A 93 40.88 -3.14 -9.73
N ILE A 94 41.40 -2.16 -10.46
CA ILE A 94 42.82 -1.79 -10.42
C ILE A 94 43.26 -1.49 -8.98
N LYS A 95 42.42 -0.77 -8.22
CA LYS A 95 42.70 -0.47 -6.82
C LYS A 95 42.77 -1.72 -5.93
N ASN A 96 41.93 -2.71 -6.19
CA ASN A 96 41.82 -3.90 -5.34
C ASN A 96 42.80 -5.02 -5.72
N ASN A 97 43.15 -5.13 -7.01
CA ASN A 97 43.93 -6.25 -7.54
C ASN A 97 45.32 -5.85 -8.06
N PHE A 98 45.64 -4.55 -8.09
CA PHE A 98 46.94 -3.95 -8.48
C PHE A 98 47.73 -4.79 -9.51
N PRO A 99 47.18 -5.00 -10.73
CA PRO A 99 47.87 -5.82 -11.73
C PRO A 99 49.26 -5.22 -12.00
N THR A 100 50.29 -6.05 -11.90
CA THR A 100 51.68 -5.61 -12.11
C THR A 100 51.88 -5.15 -13.56
N GLY A 101 52.61 -4.04 -13.75
CA GLY A 101 52.95 -3.53 -15.08
C GLY A 101 51.93 -2.56 -15.68
N LEU A 102 51.00 -1.99 -14.91
CA LEU A 102 50.17 -0.87 -15.37
C LEU A 102 51.07 0.30 -15.80
N CYS A 103 50.78 0.87 -16.96
CA CYS A 103 51.47 2.08 -17.42
C CYS A 103 50.48 3.10 -17.97
N SER A 104 50.82 4.37 -17.84
CA SER A 104 50.19 5.45 -18.59
C SER A 104 51.29 6.19 -19.34
N LEU A 105 51.00 6.59 -20.58
CA LEU A 105 51.81 7.60 -21.23
C LEU A 105 51.40 8.94 -20.63
N ARG A 106 52.34 9.85 -20.37
CA ARG A 106 52.01 11.23 -19.93
C ARG A 106 51.02 11.95 -20.86
N GLN A 107 50.88 11.47 -22.10
CA GLN A 107 50.01 12.02 -23.13
C GLN A 107 48.62 11.38 -23.19
N ASP A 108 48.42 10.25 -22.50
CA ASP A 108 47.21 9.43 -22.61
C ASP A 108 46.34 9.67 -21.37
N ARG A 109 45.05 9.98 -21.59
CA ARG A 109 44.09 10.12 -20.48
C ARG A 109 43.67 8.75 -19.93
N TYR A 110 44.06 7.68 -20.61
CA TYR A 110 43.65 6.32 -20.34
C TYR A 110 44.81 5.50 -19.79
N LEU A 111 44.50 4.64 -18.81
CA LEU A 111 45.47 3.69 -18.28
C LEU A 111 45.62 2.53 -19.28
N ARG A 112 46.81 1.92 -19.35
CA ARG A 112 47.08 0.73 -20.15
C ARG A 112 47.23 -0.49 -19.25
N ILE A 113 46.48 -1.52 -19.58
CA ILE A 113 46.40 -2.78 -18.86
C ILE A 113 47.03 -3.87 -19.75
N PRO A 114 48.02 -4.64 -19.27
CA PRO A 114 48.60 -5.73 -20.05
C PRO A 114 47.51 -6.70 -20.54
N LYS A 115 47.55 -7.10 -21.81
CA LYS A 115 46.52 -7.96 -22.43
C LYS A 115 46.31 -9.25 -21.63
N LYS A 116 47.39 -9.85 -21.14
CA LYS A 116 47.37 -11.06 -20.28
C LYS A 116 46.52 -10.95 -19.01
N TYR A 117 46.23 -9.73 -18.53
CA TYR A 117 45.37 -9.49 -17.36
C TYR A 117 44.02 -8.87 -17.74
N ALA A 118 43.89 -8.33 -18.96
CA ALA A 118 42.68 -7.67 -19.39
C ALA A 118 41.52 -8.67 -19.54
N GLU A 119 41.78 -9.87 -20.05
CA GLU A 119 40.75 -10.91 -20.20
C GLU A 119 40.23 -11.41 -18.85
N SER A 120 41.12 -11.70 -17.90
CA SER A 120 40.72 -12.09 -16.52
C SER A 120 39.97 -10.97 -15.80
N LEU A 121 40.37 -9.71 -16.01
CA LEU A 121 39.67 -8.52 -15.53
C LEU A 121 38.23 -8.47 -16.07
N ILE A 122 38.05 -8.71 -17.37
CA ILE A 122 36.74 -8.67 -18.02
C ILE A 122 35.85 -9.78 -17.47
N VAL A 123 36.35 -11.01 -17.36
CA VAL A 123 35.58 -12.15 -16.81
C VAL A 123 35.14 -11.86 -15.38
N GLU A 124 36.06 -11.45 -14.50
CA GLU A 124 35.73 -11.18 -13.08
C GLU A 124 34.77 -10.00 -12.92
N ILE A 125 34.86 -9.00 -13.80
CA ILE A 125 33.90 -7.90 -13.83
C ILE A 125 32.54 -8.42 -14.31
N MET A 126 32.48 -9.14 -15.42
CA MET A 126 31.25 -9.65 -16.05
C MET A 126 30.49 -10.64 -15.15
N GLU A 127 31.17 -11.49 -14.39
CA GLU A 127 30.54 -12.39 -13.40
C GLU A 127 29.81 -11.62 -12.28
N ARG A 128 30.20 -10.37 -12.03
CA ARG A 128 29.53 -9.49 -11.07
C ARG A 128 28.37 -8.71 -11.69
N TYR A 129 28.20 -8.73 -13.01
CA TYR A 129 27.10 -8.04 -13.67
C TYR A 129 25.82 -8.84 -13.58
N MET A 130 24.73 -8.12 -13.35
CA MET A 130 23.38 -8.67 -13.43
C MET A 130 23.14 -9.22 -14.83
N PRO A 131 22.84 -10.52 -14.97
CA PRO A 131 22.48 -11.09 -16.26
C PRO A 131 21.21 -10.44 -16.84
N GLU A 132 21.05 -10.47 -18.16
CA GLU A 132 19.93 -9.77 -18.82
C GLU A 132 18.55 -10.38 -18.51
N ASP A 133 18.51 -11.66 -18.13
CA ASP A 133 17.32 -12.39 -17.71
C ASP A 133 16.96 -12.15 -16.23
N TYR A 134 17.59 -11.17 -15.57
CA TYR A 134 17.28 -10.79 -14.19
C TYR A 134 16.60 -9.42 -14.10
N ILE A 135 15.69 -9.30 -13.14
CA ILE A 135 14.95 -8.07 -12.84
C ILE A 135 15.34 -7.59 -11.44
N GLU A 136 15.71 -6.31 -11.34
CA GLU A 136 16.04 -5.69 -10.06
C GLU A 136 14.86 -5.73 -9.09
N ALA A 137 15.14 -5.99 -7.80
CA ALA A 137 14.15 -6.15 -6.74
C ALA A 137 13.10 -5.04 -6.69
N TYR A 138 13.51 -3.78 -6.93
CA TYR A 138 12.57 -2.66 -6.91
C TYR A 138 11.57 -2.74 -8.08
N LYS A 139 12.03 -3.12 -9.28
CA LYS A 139 11.16 -3.33 -10.45
C LYS A 139 10.24 -4.52 -10.25
N VAL A 140 10.70 -5.58 -9.59
CA VAL A 140 9.82 -6.72 -9.24
C VAL A 140 8.63 -6.26 -8.42
N ARG A 141 8.85 -5.38 -7.42
CA ARG A 141 7.77 -4.81 -6.60
C ARG A 141 6.79 -3.96 -7.41
N GLU A 142 7.30 -3.18 -8.36
CA GLU A 142 6.49 -2.36 -9.26
C GLU A 142 5.65 -3.24 -10.20
N ILE A 143 6.26 -4.24 -10.84
CA ILE A 143 5.58 -5.17 -11.76
C ILE A 143 4.48 -5.95 -11.03
N MET A 144 4.76 -6.39 -9.81
CA MET A 144 3.81 -7.17 -9.01
C MET A 144 2.79 -6.28 -8.25
N ASP A 145 2.97 -4.96 -8.24
CA ASP A 145 2.19 -3.99 -7.47
C ASP A 145 2.05 -4.38 -5.98
N ILE A 146 3.19 -4.62 -5.33
CA ILE A 146 3.25 -5.07 -3.92
C ILE A 146 4.09 -4.18 -3.02
N SER A 147 3.73 -4.15 -1.74
CA SER A 147 4.49 -3.46 -0.70
C SER A 147 5.87 -4.07 -0.47
N GLY A 148 6.80 -3.29 0.10
CA GLY A 148 8.12 -3.79 0.48
C GLY A 148 8.09 -4.93 1.51
N SER A 149 7.13 -4.90 2.46
CA SER A 149 6.96 -5.96 3.46
C SER A 149 6.54 -7.28 2.82
N THR A 150 5.57 -7.22 1.91
CA THR A 150 5.12 -8.36 1.10
C THR A 150 6.26 -8.98 0.33
N PHE A 151 6.99 -8.15 -0.39
CA PHE A 151 8.12 -8.58 -1.21
C PHE A 151 9.18 -9.32 -0.37
N ASN A 152 9.60 -8.75 0.75
CA ASN A 152 10.58 -9.38 1.63
C ASN A 152 10.13 -10.76 2.11
N ARG A 153 8.83 -10.94 2.35
CA ARG A 153 8.29 -12.22 2.77
C ARG A 153 8.29 -13.26 1.64
N LEU A 154 7.97 -12.86 0.40
CA LEU A 154 8.10 -13.75 -0.77
C LEU A 154 9.53 -14.24 -0.95
N VAL A 155 10.51 -13.38 -0.67
CA VAL A 155 11.94 -13.74 -0.66
C VAL A 155 12.23 -14.75 0.44
N VAL A 156 11.79 -14.49 1.69
CA VAL A 156 12.00 -15.40 2.83
C VAL A 156 11.36 -16.78 2.61
N LEU A 157 10.20 -16.82 1.96
CA LEU A 157 9.49 -18.07 1.64
C LEU A 157 10.08 -18.79 0.40
N GLY A 158 11.06 -18.20 -0.28
CA GLY A 158 11.74 -18.81 -1.42
C GLY A 158 10.97 -18.77 -2.73
N TYR A 159 9.82 -18.08 -2.79
CA TYR A 159 8.97 -18.04 -3.99
C TYR A 159 9.63 -17.35 -5.18
N LEU A 160 10.50 -16.37 -4.91
CA LEU A 160 11.26 -15.67 -5.96
C LEU A 160 12.60 -16.33 -6.27
N GLY A 161 12.95 -17.42 -5.57
CA GLY A 161 14.24 -18.07 -5.65
C GLY A 161 15.38 -17.31 -5.00
N GLU A 162 16.59 -17.83 -5.20
CA GLU A 162 17.82 -17.19 -4.72
C GLU A 162 18.08 -15.88 -5.48
N PRO A 163 18.34 -14.78 -4.77
CA PRO A 163 18.63 -13.52 -5.42
C PRO A 163 20.04 -13.52 -6.01
N PHE A 164 20.16 -12.95 -7.21
CA PHE A 164 21.45 -12.47 -7.69
C PHE A 164 21.86 -11.23 -6.89
N ILE A 165 23.11 -11.22 -6.42
CA ILE A 165 23.71 -10.08 -5.73
C ILE A 165 24.95 -9.66 -6.51
N GLY A 166 24.85 -8.52 -7.18
CA GLY A 166 25.93 -8.01 -8.02
C GLY A 166 25.73 -6.56 -8.38
N ILE A 167 26.05 -6.21 -9.62
CA ILE A 167 26.10 -4.84 -10.13
C ILE A 167 25.22 -4.72 -11.37
N ASN A 168 24.42 -3.66 -11.48
CA ASN A 168 23.64 -3.39 -12.70
C ASN A 168 24.46 -2.63 -13.76
N LYS A 169 23.89 -2.40 -14.95
CA LYS A 169 24.53 -1.63 -16.04
C LYS A 169 25.00 -0.23 -15.61
N ALA A 170 24.36 0.37 -14.60
CA ALA A 170 24.74 1.67 -14.03
C ALA A 170 25.86 1.60 -12.98
N GLY A 171 26.48 0.43 -12.75
CA GLY A 171 27.55 0.26 -11.77
C GLY A 171 27.09 0.23 -10.32
N ARG A 172 25.78 0.15 -10.05
CA ARG A 172 25.20 0.15 -8.70
C ARG A 172 25.05 -1.28 -8.19
N ARG A 173 25.29 -1.48 -6.89
CA ARG A 173 25.03 -2.76 -6.25
C ARG A 173 23.53 -3.01 -6.21
N VAL A 174 23.09 -4.16 -6.71
CA VAL A 174 21.67 -4.51 -6.83
C VAL A 174 21.42 -5.92 -6.30
N ARG A 175 20.17 -6.12 -5.89
CA ARG A 175 19.59 -7.45 -5.69
C ARG A 175 18.60 -7.67 -6.82
N ALA A 176 18.71 -8.79 -7.53
CA ALA A 176 17.87 -9.09 -8.68
C ALA A 176 17.38 -10.54 -8.66
N TYR A 177 16.30 -10.83 -9.38
CA TYR A 177 15.67 -12.15 -9.43
C TYR A 177 15.41 -12.56 -10.87
N GLN A 178 15.43 -13.86 -11.11
CA GLN A 178 15.27 -14.42 -12.44
C GLN A 178 13.89 -14.10 -13.00
N LYS A 179 13.85 -13.52 -14.20
CA LYS A 179 12.64 -13.05 -14.88
C LYS A 179 11.61 -14.16 -15.05
N GLU A 180 12.04 -15.33 -15.52
CA GLU A 180 11.17 -16.50 -15.74
C GLU A 180 10.43 -16.91 -14.47
N ARG A 181 11.10 -16.89 -13.31
CA ARG A 181 10.45 -17.22 -12.03
C ARG A 181 9.42 -16.19 -11.61
N ILE A 182 9.72 -14.90 -11.82
CA ILE A 182 8.78 -13.82 -11.52
C ILE A 182 7.54 -13.96 -12.41
N GLU A 183 7.73 -14.19 -13.70
CA GLU A 183 6.64 -14.38 -14.67
C GLU A 183 5.79 -15.61 -14.33
N ALA A 184 6.41 -16.76 -14.04
CA ALA A 184 5.68 -17.96 -13.61
C ALA A 184 4.88 -17.74 -12.32
N TYR A 185 5.40 -16.94 -11.39
CA TYR A 185 4.70 -16.59 -10.15
C TYR A 185 3.52 -15.65 -10.42
N ILE A 186 3.69 -14.65 -11.28
CA ILE A 186 2.63 -13.73 -11.69
C ILE A 186 1.51 -14.48 -12.41
N ASP A 187 1.85 -15.41 -13.29
CA ASP A 187 0.86 -16.24 -14.00
C ASP A 187 0.06 -17.10 -13.03
N LYS A 188 0.73 -17.74 -12.07
CA LYS A 188 0.05 -18.51 -11.01
C LYS A 188 -0.89 -17.63 -10.20
N TRP A 189 -0.44 -16.44 -9.82
CA TRP A 189 -1.21 -15.45 -9.07
C TRP A 189 -2.45 -14.96 -9.84
N ASN A 190 -2.30 -14.69 -11.13
CA ASN A 190 -3.39 -14.24 -11.99
C ASN A 190 -4.44 -15.34 -12.17
N LYS A 191 -4.02 -16.60 -12.38
CA LYS A 191 -4.93 -17.75 -12.44
C LYS A 191 -5.72 -17.94 -11.15
N GLU A 192 -5.09 -17.72 -10.00
CA GLU A 192 -5.77 -17.83 -8.69
C GLU A 192 -6.79 -16.70 -8.49
N LYS A 193 -6.47 -15.47 -8.93
CA LYS A 193 -7.42 -14.35 -8.95
C LYS A 193 -8.61 -14.61 -9.88
N GLU A 194 -8.35 -15.13 -11.07
CA GLU A 194 -9.37 -15.49 -12.06
C GLU A 194 -10.31 -16.56 -11.48
N PHE A 195 -9.75 -17.63 -10.89
CA PHE A 195 -10.53 -18.66 -10.20
C PHE A 195 -11.43 -18.09 -9.10
N ILE A 196 -10.90 -17.21 -8.25
CA ILE A 196 -11.67 -16.55 -7.17
C ILE A 196 -12.84 -15.75 -7.76
N SER A 197 -12.58 -14.98 -8.82
CA SER A 197 -13.59 -14.16 -9.48
C SER A 197 -14.66 -15.00 -10.17
N GLU A 198 -14.27 -16.03 -10.94
CA GLU A 198 -15.19 -16.90 -11.66
C GLU A 198 -16.11 -17.68 -10.73
N LYS A 199 -15.58 -18.14 -9.59
CA LYS A 199 -16.33 -18.86 -8.57
C LYS A 199 -17.11 -17.96 -7.63
N GLY A 200 -17.06 -16.64 -7.81
CA GLY A 200 -17.82 -15.69 -7.00
C GLY A 200 -17.39 -15.65 -5.53
N TYR A 201 -16.13 -16.01 -5.24
CA TYR A 201 -15.55 -15.91 -3.90
C TYR A 201 -15.29 -14.44 -3.56
N LEU A 202 -15.74 -14.03 -2.38
CA LEU A 202 -15.59 -12.67 -1.89
C LEU A 202 -14.65 -12.64 -0.71
N ASN A 203 -13.86 -11.59 -0.59
CA ASN A 203 -13.15 -11.29 0.66
C ASN A 203 -14.09 -10.57 1.65
N TYR A 204 -13.65 -10.46 2.91
CA TYR A 204 -14.48 -9.87 3.97
C TYR A 204 -14.91 -8.43 3.67
N LYS A 205 -14.09 -7.61 3.00
CA LYS A 205 -14.43 -6.22 2.65
C LYS A 205 -15.50 -6.16 1.57
N GLU A 206 -15.41 -7.01 0.56
CA GLU A 206 -16.42 -7.13 -0.50
C GLU A 206 -17.75 -7.65 0.06
N ALA A 207 -17.66 -8.61 0.98
CA ALA A 207 -18.80 -9.22 1.63
C ALA A 207 -19.58 -8.27 2.56
N VAL A 208 -18.96 -7.20 3.08
CA VAL A 208 -19.62 -6.19 3.94
C VAL A 208 -20.94 -5.72 3.35
N SER A 209 -20.96 -5.44 2.03
CA SER A 209 -22.15 -4.96 1.33
C SER A 209 -23.33 -5.95 1.33
N LEU A 210 -23.06 -7.24 1.52
CA LEU A 210 -24.08 -8.29 1.54
C LEU A 210 -24.77 -8.41 2.91
N PHE A 211 -24.10 -7.99 3.98
CA PHE A 211 -24.69 -8.02 5.31
C PHE A 211 -25.71 -6.87 5.49
N PRO A 212 -26.79 -7.09 6.27
CA PRO A 212 -27.75 -6.03 6.60
C PRO A 212 -27.03 -4.81 7.21
N GLN A 213 -27.49 -3.59 6.90
CA GLN A 213 -26.81 -2.33 7.29
C GLN A 213 -26.37 -2.27 8.76
N ASN A 214 -27.16 -2.83 9.68
CA ASN A 214 -26.86 -2.87 11.12
C ASN A 214 -25.78 -3.90 11.53
N SER A 215 -25.19 -4.62 10.58
CA SER A 215 -24.19 -5.67 10.76
C SER A 215 -23.00 -5.51 9.80
N GLN A 216 -22.86 -4.34 9.16
CA GLN A 216 -21.78 -4.02 8.22
C GLN A 216 -20.47 -3.59 8.90
N ASP A 217 -20.21 -4.07 10.13
CA ASP A 217 -18.94 -3.84 10.81
C ASP A 217 -17.83 -4.70 10.17
N PRO A 218 -16.84 -4.10 9.50
CA PRO A 218 -15.79 -4.84 8.81
C PRO A 218 -14.98 -5.76 9.74
N ASP A 219 -14.78 -5.38 11.00
CA ASP A 219 -14.00 -6.18 11.96
C ASP A 219 -14.79 -7.40 12.44
N ALA A 220 -16.09 -7.25 12.66
CA ALA A 220 -16.97 -8.36 12.98
C ALA A 220 -17.03 -9.38 11.81
N ILE A 221 -17.11 -8.89 10.58
CA ILE A 221 -17.15 -9.74 9.37
C ILE A 221 -15.80 -10.41 9.14
N PHE A 222 -14.69 -9.69 9.36
CA PHE A 222 -13.36 -10.29 9.36
C PHE A 222 -13.28 -11.47 10.32
N ASN A 223 -13.73 -11.31 11.57
CA ASN A 223 -13.73 -12.39 12.55
C ASN A 223 -14.63 -13.57 12.15
N LEU A 224 -15.77 -13.32 11.49
CA LEU A 224 -16.65 -14.37 10.95
C LEU A 224 -15.96 -15.20 9.85
N PHE A 225 -15.20 -14.55 8.96
CA PHE A 225 -14.46 -15.26 7.92
C PHE A 225 -13.41 -16.22 8.50
N HIS A 226 -12.86 -15.90 9.67
CA HIS A 226 -11.81 -16.67 10.32
C HIS A 226 -12.34 -17.67 11.35
N SER A 227 -13.61 -17.59 11.75
CA SER A 227 -14.19 -18.48 12.76
C SER A 227 -14.58 -19.86 12.22
N GLY A 228 -14.59 -20.04 10.90
CA GLY A 228 -14.95 -21.32 10.26
C GLY A 228 -16.46 -21.60 10.22
N VAL A 229 -17.29 -20.57 10.39
CA VAL A 229 -18.76 -20.68 10.32
C VAL A 229 -19.31 -20.88 8.91
N PHE A 230 -18.52 -20.54 7.89
CA PHE A 230 -18.90 -20.72 6.49
C PHE A 230 -18.47 -22.11 6.01
N ASP A 231 -19.36 -22.76 5.29
CA ASP A 231 -19.21 -24.13 4.78
C ASP A 231 -18.44 -24.20 3.45
N ASP A 232 -18.29 -23.08 2.75
CA ASP A 232 -17.55 -22.99 1.49
C ASP A 232 -16.60 -21.78 1.49
N TYR A 233 -15.33 -22.06 1.76
CA TYR A 233 -14.28 -21.06 1.86
C TYR A 233 -13.04 -21.48 1.10
N TYR A 234 -12.34 -20.50 0.53
CA TYR A 234 -11.08 -20.66 -0.16
C TYR A 234 -9.99 -19.89 0.58
N ARG A 235 -8.87 -20.55 0.89
CA ARG A 235 -7.71 -19.92 1.52
C ARG A 235 -6.58 -19.86 0.52
N ILE A 236 -6.17 -18.63 0.18
CA ILE A 236 -4.94 -18.45 -0.59
C ILE A 236 -3.76 -18.83 0.32
N GLN A 237 -3.01 -19.84 -0.08
CA GLN A 237 -1.86 -20.32 0.69
C GLN A 237 -0.57 -19.55 0.37
N TYR A 238 -0.58 -18.71 -0.67
CA TYR A 238 0.64 -18.16 -1.27
C TYR A 238 0.94 -16.69 -0.97
N ILE A 239 0.00 -15.88 -0.48
CA ILE A 239 0.24 -14.42 -0.31
C ILE A 239 -0.33 -13.83 1.00
N ILE A 240 0.60 -13.25 1.77
CA ILE A 240 0.50 -12.10 2.70
C ILE A 240 -0.45 -12.25 3.90
N ASP A 241 0.14 -12.10 5.09
CA ASP A 241 -0.51 -11.80 6.37
C ASP A 241 -1.76 -12.62 6.69
N TYR A 242 -1.59 -13.67 7.51
CA TYR A 242 -2.67 -14.41 8.16
C TYR A 242 -3.91 -14.61 7.27
N PHE A 243 -3.90 -15.68 6.47
CA PHE A 243 -5.11 -16.28 5.90
C PHE A 243 -6.07 -15.27 5.24
N LYS A 244 -5.77 -14.80 4.02
CA LYS A 244 -6.84 -14.23 3.19
C LYS A 244 -7.85 -15.34 2.89
N VAL A 245 -8.88 -15.40 3.72
CA VAL A 245 -10.04 -16.27 3.54
C VAL A 245 -10.98 -15.55 2.59
N TYR A 246 -11.37 -16.26 1.55
CA TYR A 246 -12.48 -15.91 0.69
C TYR A 246 -13.61 -16.88 0.96
N VAL A 247 -14.85 -16.40 0.85
CA VAL A 247 -16.04 -17.22 1.09
C VAL A 247 -16.96 -17.06 -0.11
N SER A 248 -17.59 -18.15 -0.56
CA SER A 248 -18.51 -18.06 -1.70
C SER A 248 -19.70 -17.18 -1.34
N ARG A 249 -20.15 -16.38 -2.31
CA ARG A 249 -21.31 -15.51 -2.16
C ARG A 249 -22.53 -16.28 -1.67
N GLU A 250 -22.72 -17.50 -2.16
CA GLU A 250 -23.81 -18.41 -1.81
C GLU A 250 -23.75 -18.82 -0.33
N SER A 251 -22.56 -19.15 0.19
CA SER A 251 -22.37 -19.47 1.61
C SER A 251 -22.67 -18.28 2.51
N ILE A 252 -22.24 -17.07 2.12
CA ILE A 252 -22.55 -15.83 2.84
C ILE A 252 -24.06 -15.57 2.87
N ILE A 253 -24.73 -15.66 1.71
CA ILE A 253 -26.18 -15.46 1.60
C ILE A 253 -26.93 -16.50 2.42
N ARG A 254 -26.54 -17.78 2.36
CA ARG A 254 -27.13 -18.85 3.18
C ARG A 254 -26.99 -18.54 4.67
N TYR A 255 -25.80 -18.18 5.14
CA TYR A 255 -25.59 -17.80 6.54
C TYR A 255 -26.46 -16.60 6.95
N ILE A 256 -26.55 -15.56 6.12
CA ILE A 256 -27.41 -14.41 6.37
C ILE A 256 -28.87 -14.84 6.42
N ASN A 257 -29.33 -15.63 5.45
CA ASN A 257 -30.71 -16.09 5.36
C ASN A 257 -31.08 -17.01 6.53
N GLU A 258 -30.21 -17.92 6.97
CA GLU A 258 -30.45 -18.77 8.13
C GLU A 258 -30.50 -17.96 9.42
N ARG A 259 -29.60 -16.98 9.55
CA ARG A 259 -29.58 -16.06 10.69
C ARG A 259 -30.81 -15.16 10.69
N MET A 260 -31.20 -14.64 9.53
CA MET A 260 -32.40 -13.82 9.34
C MET A 260 -33.68 -14.65 9.47
N ALA A 261 -33.72 -15.90 9.02
CA ALA A 261 -34.87 -16.80 9.16
C ALA A 261 -35.12 -17.15 10.62
N LYS A 262 -34.06 -17.29 11.44
CA LYS A 262 -34.19 -17.33 12.91
C LYS A 262 -34.84 -16.07 13.50
N TYR A 263 -34.82 -14.94 12.79
CA TYR A 263 -35.45 -13.68 13.21
C TYR A 263 -36.73 -13.31 12.43
N ALA A 264 -37.00 -13.97 11.29
CA ALA A 264 -38.09 -13.67 10.36
C ALA A 264 -39.21 -14.71 10.38
N ALA A 265 -39.05 -15.80 11.13
CA ALA A 265 -40.24 -16.46 11.68
C ALA A 265 -41.05 -15.36 12.40
N ASN A 266 -42.36 -15.26 12.12
CA ASN A 266 -43.32 -14.23 12.56
C ASN A 266 -43.47 -14.07 14.09
N GLU A 267 -42.46 -14.41 14.87
CA GLU A 267 -42.45 -14.33 16.32
C GLU A 267 -42.43 -12.87 16.74
N LYS A 268 -43.54 -12.42 17.34
CA LYS A 268 -43.59 -11.08 17.92
C LYS A 268 -42.50 -11.02 19.00
N PRO A 269 -41.69 -9.95 19.11
CA PRO A 269 -40.56 -9.91 20.05
C PRO A 269 -40.93 -10.23 21.51
N ILE A 270 -42.16 -9.88 21.89
CA ILE A 270 -42.76 -10.21 23.20
C ILE A 270 -42.98 -11.73 23.35
N GLU A 271 -43.59 -12.37 22.35
CA GLU A 271 -43.84 -13.82 22.34
C GLU A 271 -42.51 -14.58 22.38
N PHE A 272 -41.56 -14.20 21.53
CA PHE A 272 -40.20 -14.75 21.52
C PHE A 272 -39.52 -14.65 22.90
N PHE A 273 -39.56 -13.46 23.52
CA PHE A 273 -38.97 -13.25 24.83
C PHE A 273 -39.64 -14.11 25.90
N ASN A 274 -40.96 -14.05 25.99
CA ASN A 274 -41.75 -14.76 26.99
C ASN A 274 -41.58 -16.28 26.89
N ASN A 275 -41.69 -16.85 25.69
CA ASN A 275 -41.48 -18.27 25.45
C ASN A 275 -40.07 -18.71 25.88
N ALA A 276 -39.06 -17.90 25.58
CA ALA A 276 -37.69 -18.21 25.97
C ALA A 276 -37.48 -18.14 27.50
N ILE A 277 -38.14 -17.22 28.21
CA ILE A 277 -38.08 -17.15 29.68
C ILE A 277 -38.76 -18.36 30.32
N ASP A 278 -39.91 -18.77 29.79
CA ASP A 278 -40.68 -19.89 30.33
C ASP A 278 -39.92 -21.23 30.23
N LEU A 279 -38.96 -21.34 29.30
CA LEU A 279 -38.06 -22.50 29.16
C LEU A 279 -36.86 -22.48 30.12
N ILE A 280 -36.56 -21.35 30.77
CA ILE A 280 -35.43 -21.24 31.70
C ILE A 280 -35.86 -21.75 33.07
N ASN A 281 -35.13 -22.74 33.61
CA ASN A 281 -35.30 -23.14 35.01
C ASN A 281 -34.79 -22.04 35.96
N ILE A 282 -35.68 -21.22 36.49
CA ILE A 282 -35.37 -20.08 37.35
C ILE A 282 -35.36 -20.51 38.83
N PRO A 283 -34.26 -20.31 39.58
CA PRO A 283 -34.21 -20.58 41.02
C PRO A 283 -35.27 -19.79 41.79
N GLU A 284 -35.90 -20.43 42.78
CA GLU A 284 -36.96 -19.85 43.61
C GLU A 284 -36.53 -18.52 44.26
N CYS A 285 -35.28 -18.44 44.71
CA CYS A 285 -34.72 -17.25 45.35
C CYS A 285 -34.66 -15.99 44.47
N ILE A 286 -34.82 -16.11 43.14
CA ILE A 286 -34.80 -14.97 42.21
C ILE A 286 -36.07 -14.83 41.38
N GLN A 287 -37.09 -15.67 41.58
CA GLN A 287 -38.32 -15.65 40.77
C GLN A 287 -38.97 -14.28 40.73
N ASN A 288 -39.10 -13.61 41.87
CA ASN A 288 -39.68 -12.26 41.93
C ASN A 288 -38.89 -11.25 41.10
N THR A 289 -37.55 -11.32 41.13
CA THR A 289 -36.70 -10.44 40.31
C THR A 289 -36.88 -10.70 38.83
N VAL A 290 -36.97 -11.97 38.42
CA VAL A 290 -37.19 -12.32 37.00
C VAL A 290 -38.60 -11.93 36.54
N SER A 291 -39.62 -12.03 37.40
CA SER A 291 -40.96 -11.55 37.10
C SER A 291 -40.98 -10.05 36.80
N ILE A 292 -40.41 -9.23 37.69
CA ILE A 292 -40.35 -7.77 37.49
C ILE A 292 -39.49 -7.43 36.26
N PHE A 293 -38.43 -8.20 36.01
CA PHE A 293 -37.62 -8.02 34.81
C PHE A 293 -38.38 -8.36 33.53
N ARG A 294 -39.23 -9.39 33.56
CA ARG A 294 -40.09 -9.76 32.44
C ARG A 294 -41.04 -8.62 32.09
N ASP A 295 -41.66 -8.02 33.08
CA ASP A 295 -42.55 -6.86 32.91
C ASP A 295 -41.81 -5.65 32.33
N TYR A 296 -40.63 -5.34 32.89
CA TYR A 296 -39.76 -4.29 32.39
C TYR A 296 -39.43 -4.45 30.90
N ILE A 297 -39.05 -5.65 30.46
CA ILE A 297 -38.70 -5.90 29.06
C ILE A 297 -39.94 -5.85 28.16
N ASN A 298 -41.08 -6.36 28.61
CA ASN A 298 -42.33 -6.28 27.85
C ASN A 298 -42.78 -4.83 27.65
N GLU A 299 -42.78 -4.01 28.71
CA GLU A 299 -43.06 -2.58 28.61
C GLU A 299 -42.06 -1.87 27.68
N PHE A 300 -40.78 -2.22 27.78
CA PHE A 300 -39.75 -1.67 26.92
C PHE A 300 -39.98 -2.01 25.44
N ILE A 301 -40.41 -3.23 25.13
CA ILE A 301 -40.69 -3.65 23.74
C ILE A 301 -41.95 -2.95 23.22
N ILE A 302 -43.02 -2.88 24.02
CA ILE A 302 -44.30 -2.26 23.65
C ILE A 302 -44.12 -0.77 23.32
N ASN A 303 -43.35 -0.06 24.14
CA ASN A 303 -43.21 1.40 24.04
C ASN A 303 -42.13 1.85 23.04
N ASN A 304 -41.56 0.95 22.25
CA ASN A 304 -40.42 1.25 21.39
C ASN A 304 -40.76 1.13 19.89
N SER A 305 -40.60 2.22 19.15
CA SER A 305 -40.87 2.29 17.70
C SER A 305 -39.74 1.72 16.81
N SER A 306 -38.74 1.07 17.40
CA SER A 306 -37.68 0.39 16.63
C SER A 306 -38.26 -0.77 15.80
N SER A 307 -37.56 -1.15 14.72
CA SER A 307 -37.94 -2.32 13.93
C SER A 307 -37.93 -3.62 14.75
N ASN A 308 -38.78 -4.59 14.38
CA ASN A 308 -38.87 -5.90 15.04
C ASN A 308 -37.51 -6.60 15.16
N ILE A 309 -36.64 -6.45 14.15
CA ILE A 309 -35.28 -7.02 14.16
C ILE A 309 -34.45 -6.47 15.34
N ILE A 310 -34.52 -5.16 15.56
CA ILE A 310 -33.82 -4.50 16.67
C ILE A 310 -34.41 -4.94 18.01
N LEU A 311 -35.74 -5.06 18.09
CA LEU A 311 -36.44 -5.51 19.30
C LEU A 311 -36.12 -6.96 19.64
N LEU A 312 -36.08 -7.87 18.67
CA LEU A 312 -35.66 -9.27 18.85
C LEU A 312 -34.21 -9.38 19.33
N SER A 313 -33.31 -8.58 18.77
CA SER A 313 -31.92 -8.51 19.23
C SER A 313 -31.82 -8.07 20.70
N LYS A 314 -32.58 -7.04 21.09
CA LYS A 314 -32.66 -6.58 22.49
C LYS A 314 -33.26 -7.64 23.42
N ALA A 315 -34.33 -8.32 22.99
CA ALA A 315 -34.93 -9.43 23.73
C ALA A 315 -33.95 -10.59 23.92
N SER A 316 -33.19 -10.95 22.89
CA SER A 316 -32.11 -11.94 22.99
C SER A 316 -31.02 -11.52 23.99
N GLY A 317 -30.64 -10.23 24.00
CA GLY A 317 -29.75 -9.67 25.01
C GLY A 317 -30.30 -9.81 26.44
N ALA A 318 -31.60 -9.55 26.62
CA ALA A 318 -32.28 -9.69 27.91
C ALA A 318 -32.30 -11.15 28.41
N ILE A 319 -32.58 -12.12 27.53
CA ILE A 319 -32.53 -13.56 27.84
C ILE A 319 -31.14 -13.98 28.31
N LYS A 320 -30.08 -13.49 27.62
CA LYS A 320 -28.69 -13.77 28.01
C LYS A 320 -28.37 -13.19 29.39
N LEU A 321 -28.84 -11.97 29.68
CA LEU A 321 -28.64 -11.36 31.00
C LEU A 321 -29.30 -12.18 32.11
N ILE A 322 -30.53 -12.65 31.94
CA ILE A 322 -31.21 -13.50 32.93
C ILE A 322 -30.45 -14.79 33.19
N ASN A 323 -29.94 -15.44 32.14
CA ASN A 323 -29.14 -16.66 32.30
C ASN A 323 -27.83 -16.40 33.08
N LYS A 324 -27.21 -15.23 32.90
CA LYS A 324 -26.05 -14.82 33.71
C LYS A 324 -26.46 -14.50 35.15
N CYS A 325 -27.56 -13.78 35.35
CA CYS A 325 -28.09 -13.46 36.66
C CYS A 325 -28.45 -14.72 37.46
N LYS A 326 -29.00 -15.75 36.82
CA LYS A 326 -29.25 -17.06 37.44
C LYS A 326 -28.01 -17.68 38.08
N GLN A 327 -26.82 -17.43 37.51
CA GLN A 327 -25.56 -17.97 38.04
C GLN A 327 -24.97 -17.11 39.15
N LEU A 328 -25.34 -15.82 39.20
CA LEU A 328 -24.72 -14.82 40.08
C LEU A 328 -25.57 -14.48 41.31
N LEU A 329 -26.88 -14.53 41.17
CA LEU A 329 -27.83 -14.10 42.19
C LEU A 329 -28.17 -15.27 43.11
N HIS A 330 -27.90 -15.08 44.40
CA HIS A 330 -28.26 -16.04 45.47
C HIS A 330 -29.57 -15.65 46.19
N LYS A 331 -30.07 -14.43 45.97
CA LYS A 331 -31.32 -13.86 46.49
C LYS A 331 -31.88 -12.85 45.49
N GLY A 332 -33.10 -12.34 45.70
CA GLY A 332 -33.70 -11.34 44.83
C GLY A 332 -32.94 -10.01 44.87
N LEU A 333 -32.89 -9.29 43.75
CA LEU A 333 -32.17 -8.01 43.64
C LEU A 333 -32.71 -6.93 44.59
N THR A 334 -33.98 -6.99 44.96
CA THR A 334 -34.59 -6.09 45.95
C THR A 334 -33.95 -6.20 47.34
N GLU A 335 -33.30 -7.33 47.64
CA GLU A 335 -32.65 -7.60 48.93
C GLU A 335 -31.14 -7.36 48.93
N PHE A 336 -30.57 -6.96 47.79
CA PHE A 336 -29.16 -6.61 47.69
C PHE A 336 -28.90 -5.25 48.34
N SER A 337 -27.78 -5.13 49.04
CA SER A 337 -27.17 -3.88 49.47
C SER A 337 -26.37 -3.23 48.33
N ASP A 338 -26.06 -1.94 48.45
CA ASP A 338 -25.28 -1.23 47.43
C ASP A 338 -23.92 -1.88 47.12
N LYS A 339 -23.25 -2.42 48.15
CA LYS A 339 -21.99 -3.16 47.98
C LYS A 339 -22.16 -4.44 47.14
N GLU A 340 -23.25 -5.16 47.35
CA GLU A 340 -23.54 -6.38 46.60
C GLU A 340 -23.88 -6.06 45.13
N ILE A 341 -24.59 -4.95 44.88
CA ILE A 341 -24.85 -4.48 43.52
C ILE A 341 -23.55 -4.05 42.82
N GLU A 342 -22.66 -3.34 43.53
CA GLU A 342 -21.36 -2.94 42.97
C GLU A 342 -20.50 -4.16 42.59
N LEU A 343 -20.46 -5.18 43.46
CA LEU A 343 -19.78 -6.45 43.18
C LEU A 343 -20.42 -7.19 42.00
N LEU A 344 -21.75 -7.18 41.89
CA LEU A 344 -22.47 -7.76 40.77
C LEU A 344 -22.08 -7.07 39.45
N ILE A 345 -22.09 -5.74 39.39
CA ILE A 345 -21.73 -4.96 38.19
C ILE A 345 -20.26 -5.16 37.80
N LYS A 346 -19.37 -5.37 38.78
CA LYS A 346 -17.95 -5.67 38.57
C LYS A 346 -17.66 -7.14 38.27
N SER A 347 -18.67 -8.02 38.32
CA SER A 347 -18.49 -9.46 38.08
C SER A 347 -17.90 -9.75 36.70
N PRO A 348 -16.92 -10.67 36.60
CA PRO A 348 -16.36 -11.08 35.31
C PRO A 348 -17.38 -11.80 34.41
N ILE A 349 -18.47 -12.32 34.97
CA ILE A 349 -19.56 -12.93 34.19
C ILE A 349 -20.38 -11.85 33.45
N LEU A 350 -20.53 -10.66 34.03
CA LEU A 350 -21.11 -9.47 33.39
C LEU A 350 -20.04 -8.64 32.68
N ASN A 351 -19.25 -9.29 31.82
CA ASN A 351 -18.12 -8.65 31.14
C ASN A 351 -18.51 -7.65 30.05
N THR A 352 -19.69 -7.75 29.44
CA THR A 352 -20.05 -6.88 28.31
C THR A 352 -20.63 -5.55 28.78
N LEU A 353 -20.32 -4.47 28.04
CA LEU A 353 -20.90 -3.14 28.29
C LEU A 353 -22.43 -3.15 28.15
N GLN A 354 -22.97 -3.98 27.26
CA GLN A 354 -24.42 -4.10 27.03
C GLN A 354 -25.13 -4.73 28.24
N ASP A 355 -24.55 -5.76 28.85
CA ASP A 355 -25.10 -6.38 30.07
C ASP A 355 -25.18 -5.35 31.20
N LYS A 356 -24.10 -4.60 31.42
CA LYS A 356 -24.04 -3.56 32.46
C LYS A 356 -25.06 -2.46 32.21
N LYS A 357 -25.18 -2.00 30.95
CA LYS A 357 -26.18 -1.01 30.54
C LYS A 357 -27.61 -1.47 30.83
N LEU A 358 -27.94 -2.70 30.45
CA LEU A 358 -29.28 -3.24 30.64
C LEU A 358 -29.59 -3.46 32.12
N LEU A 359 -28.66 -4.05 32.87
CA LEU A 359 -28.79 -4.23 34.31
C LEU A 359 -28.98 -2.91 35.04
N ILE A 360 -28.17 -1.88 34.75
CA ILE A 360 -28.28 -0.57 35.40
C ILE A 360 -29.63 0.09 35.11
N LYS A 361 -30.12 0.01 33.86
CA LYS A 361 -31.45 0.52 33.52
C LYS A 361 -32.54 -0.23 34.28
N PHE A 362 -32.42 -1.55 34.37
CA PHE A 362 -33.35 -2.35 35.15
C PHE A 362 -33.31 -2.03 36.65
N LEU A 363 -32.13 -1.84 37.25
CA LEU A 363 -32.02 -1.44 38.66
C LEU A 363 -32.73 -0.11 38.94
N ARG A 364 -32.68 0.84 38.00
CA ARG A 364 -33.45 2.10 38.10
C ARG A 364 -34.95 1.87 38.05
N TYR A 365 -35.41 1.00 37.14
CA TYR A 365 -36.81 0.61 37.07
C TYR A 365 -37.25 -0.09 38.36
N LEU A 366 -36.43 -1.03 38.87
CA LEU A 366 -36.71 -1.81 40.07
C LEU A 366 -36.89 -0.91 41.31
N LYS A 367 -36.11 0.17 41.44
CA LYS A 367 -36.30 1.17 42.49
C LYS A 367 -37.66 1.88 42.47
N VAL A 368 -38.24 2.04 41.28
CA VAL A 368 -39.53 2.71 41.10
C VAL A 368 -40.68 1.77 41.44
N VAL A 369 -40.57 0.49 41.06
CA VAL A 369 -41.67 -0.48 41.16
C VAL A 369 -41.62 -1.38 42.40
N ALA A 370 -40.48 -1.44 43.11
CA ALA A 370 -40.30 -2.30 44.27
C ALA A 370 -39.48 -1.64 45.39
N ASN A 371 -39.72 -2.08 46.63
CA ASN A 371 -38.98 -1.60 47.79
C ASN A 371 -37.59 -2.26 47.85
N CYS A 372 -36.58 -1.54 47.39
CA CYS A 372 -35.20 -2.03 47.29
C CYS A 372 -34.38 -1.64 48.53
N LYS A 373 -33.52 -2.55 49.03
CA LYS A 373 -32.56 -2.25 50.10
C LYS A 373 -31.41 -1.34 49.63
N PHE A 374 -31.07 -1.39 48.35
CA PHE A 374 -30.05 -0.55 47.75
C PHE A 374 -30.60 0.83 47.40
N ILE A 375 -29.82 1.88 47.67
CA ILE A 375 -30.27 3.29 47.59
C ILE A 375 -29.51 4.06 46.50
N GLU A 376 -28.29 3.65 46.16
CA GLU A 376 -27.37 4.40 45.30
C GLU A 376 -27.71 4.34 43.81
N ASN A 377 -27.41 5.41 43.08
CA ASN A 377 -27.62 5.46 41.63
C ASN A 377 -26.37 4.98 40.89
N TYR A 378 -26.51 3.86 40.17
CA TYR A 378 -25.40 3.27 39.45
C TYR A 378 -25.23 3.88 38.05
N SER A 379 -23.98 4.11 37.68
CA SER A 379 -23.57 4.50 36.34
C SER A 379 -22.48 3.56 35.83
N TYR A 380 -22.39 3.45 34.51
CA TYR A 380 -21.24 2.86 33.85
C TYR A 380 -20.48 4.05 33.26
N ALA A 381 -19.26 4.29 33.72
CA ALA A 381 -18.41 5.31 33.11
C ALA A 381 -18.04 4.83 31.70
N VAL A 382 -18.74 5.33 30.69
CA VAL A 382 -18.09 5.52 29.39
C VAL A 382 -17.20 6.72 29.62
N ILE A 383 -15.89 6.53 29.55
CA ILE A 383 -14.98 7.65 29.31
C ILE A 383 -15.36 8.13 27.90
N LYS A 384 -16.41 8.93 27.80
CA LYS A 384 -16.60 9.79 26.67
C LYS A 384 -15.44 10.75 26.81
N LEU A 385 -14.42 10.59 25.95
CA LEU A 385 -13.68 11.76 25.53
C LEU A 385 -14.76 12.76 25.17
N VAL A 386 -14.83 13.84 25.94
CA VAL A 386 -15.66 14.98 25.57
C VAL A 386 -15.02 15.46 24.29
N GLU A 387 -15.45 14.90 23.16
CA GLU A 387 -15.42 15.64 21.91
C GLU A 387 -16.23 16.88 22.25
N GLU A 388 -15.54 18.02 22.28
CA GLU A 388 -16.18 19.32 22.32
C GLU A 388 -17.35 19.23 21.35
N GLU A 389 -18.54 19.54 21.85
CA GLU A 389 -19.70 19.65 21.00
C GLU A 389 -19.35 20.74 20.00
N ASP A 390 -18.86 20.34 18.82
CA ASP A 390 -18.59 21.20 17.68
C ASP A 390 -19.97 21.67 17.18
N THR A 391 -20.62 22.51 17.98
CA THR A 391 -21.82 23.22 17.59
C THR A 391 -21.40 24.15 16.47
N LEU A 392 -21.66 23.71 15.24
CA LEU A 392 -21.44 24.48 14.04
C LEU A 392 -22.12 25.85 14.23
N ASP A 393 -21.33 26.92 14.29
CA ASP A 393 -21.88 28.24 14.49
C ASP A 393 -22.74 28.65 13.28
N PHE A 394 -23.69 29.56 13.50
CA PHE A 394 -24.65 29.94 12.48
C PHE A 394 -23.98 30.57 11.24
N GLU A 395 -22.87 31.29 11.40
CA GLU A 395 -22.17 31.91 10.27
C GLU A 395 -21.51 30.85 9.39
N THR A 396 -20.89 29.83 10.01
CA THR A 396 -20.32 28.67 9.32
C THR A 396 -21.42 27.84 8.63
N LEU A 397 -22.57 27.65 9.27
CA LEU A 397 -23.72 26.98 8.66
C LEU A 397 -24.19 27.70 7.39
N ILE A 398 -24.31 29.03 7.43
CA ILE A 398 -24.70 29.83 6.26
C ILE A 398 -23.66 29.73 5.14
N LYS A 399 -22.37 29.70 5.46
CA LYS A 399 -21.29 29.49 4.47
C LYS A 399 -21.42 28.12 3.79
N TYR A 400 -21.67 27.06 4.55
CA TYR A 400 -21.88 25.72 4.00
C TYR A 400 -23.15 25.64 3.16
N TYR A 401 -24.23 26.26 3.61
CA TYR A 401 -25.48 26.34 2.85
C TYR A 401 -25.28 27.07 1.52
N ALA A 402 -24.61 28.23 1.52
CA ALA A 402 -24.30 28.99 0.31
C ALA A 402 -23.39 28.21 -0.65
N TYR A 403 -22.40 27.49 -0.12
CA TYR A 403 -21.52 26.64 -0.91
C TYR A 403 -22.28 25.51 -1.59
N VAL A 404 -23.04 24.72 -0.83
CA VAL A 404 -23.76 23.54 -1.33
C VAL A 404 -24.87 23.91 -2.31
N LYS A 405 -25.49 25.09 -2.15
CA LYS A 405 -26.52 25.62 -3.05
C LYS A 405 -25.98 26.14 -4.38
N ASP A 406 -24.67 26.35 -4.53
CA ASP A 406 -24.06 26.81 -5.78
C ASP A 406 -24.03 25.69 -6.83
N THR A 407 -25.16 25.49 -7.51
CA THR A 407 -25.33 24.43 -8.51
C THR A 407 -24.35 24.55 -9.67
N LYS A 408 -23.98 25.77 -10.08
CA LYS A 408 -23.01 26.00 -11.16
C LYS A 408 -21.65 25.41 -10.83
N LYS A 409 -21.24 25.49 -9.57
CA LYS A 409 -19.97 24.95 -9.08
C LYS A 409 -19.96 23.42 -9.00
N HIS A 410 -21.11 22.80 -8.75
CA HIS A 410 -21.20 21.38 -8.43
C HIS A 410 -21.65 20.48 -9.59
N ILE A 411 -22.44 21.01 -10.53
CA ILE A 411 -23.04 20.23 -11.62
C ILE A 411 -21.99 19.50 -12.47
N ALA A 412 -20.95 20.19 -12.95
CA ALA A 412 -19.94 19.57 -13.81
C ALA A 412 -19.29 18.35 -13.14
N ARG A 413 -18.88 18.51 -11.88
CA ARG A 413 -18.24 17.45 -11.09
C ARG A 413 -19.21 16.32 -10.69
N ALA A 414 -20.48 16.65 -10.49
CA ALA A 414 -21.52 15.67 -10.20
C ALA A 414 -21.85 14.79 -11.44
N ILE A 415 -21.84 15.38 -12.64
CA ILE A 415 -22.01 14.63 -13.89
C ILE A 415 -20.84 13.67 -14.12
N GLU A 416 -19.61 14.13 -13.91
CA GLU A 416 -18.41 13.32 -14.13
C GLU A 416 -18.20 12.23 -13.06
N ASN A 417 -18.72 12.42 -11.84
CA ASN A 417 -18.47 11.53 -10.71
C ASN A 417 -19.74 11.22 -9.91
N ARG A 418 -20.24 9.99 -10.07
CA ARG A 418 -21.41 9.48 -9.34
C ARG A 418 -21.26 9.54 -7.82
N GLN A 419 -20.10 9.19 -7.27
CA GLN A 419 -19.89 9.23 -5.81
C GLN A 419 -19.97 10.67 -5.30
N TYR A 420 -19.41 11.62 -6.05
CA TYR A 420 -19.53 13.04 -5.73
C TYR A 420 -20.98 13.52 -5.77
N ALA A 421 -21.75 13.14 -6.79
CA ALA A 421 -23.17 13.47 -6.90
C ALA A 421 -23.98 12.96 -5.69
N VAL A 422 -23.76 11.70 -5.29
CA VAL A 422 -24.42 11.10 -4.13
C VAL A 422 -24.02 11.83 -2.84
N CYS A 423 -22.73 12.13 -2.64
CA CYS A 423 -22.27 12.89 -1.47
C CYS A 423 -22.85 14.30 -1.44
N TRP A 424 -22.88 15.01 -2.58
CA TRP A 424 -23.41 16.36 -2.67
C TRP A 424 -24.91 16.39 -2.34
N LEU A 425 -25.69 15.44 -2.86
CA LEU A 425 -27.09 15.27 -2.51
C LEU A 425 -27.27 14.97 -1.02
N TYR A 426 -26.48 14.04 -0.47
CA TYR A 426 -26.54 13.65 0.93
C TYR A 426 -26.27 14.85 1.87
N VAL A 427 -25.23 15.64 1.60
CA VAL A 427 -24.92 16.86 2.36
C VAL A 427 -26.03 17.88 2.24
N THR A 428 -26.61 18.05 1.04
CA THR A 428 -27.72 18.99 0.81
C THR A 428 -28.93 18.63 1.68
N PHE A 429 -29.30 17.35 1.77
CA PHE A 429 -30.40 16.88 2.63
C PHE A 429 -30.16 17.19 4.12
N HIS A 430 -28.93 16.99 4.60
CA HIS A 430 -28.59 17.20 6.01
C HIS A 430 -28.47 18.69 6.38
N LEU A 431 -28.22 19.57 5.42
CA LEU A 431 -28.23 21.03 5.65
C LEU A 431 -29.65 21.62 5.72
N CYS A 432 -30.68 20.91 5.23
CA CYS A 432 -32.07 21.36 5.32
C CYS A 432 -32.73 21.06 6.68
N ASN A 433 -32.01 20.42 7.62
CA ASN A 433 -32.42 20.06 8.99
C ASN A 433 -33.77 19.30 9.12
N ALA A 434 -34.34 18.85 8.00
CA ALA A 434 -35.65 18.19 7.94
C ALA A 434 -35.55 16.66 7.87
N TRP A 435 -34.40 16.13 7.46
CA TRP A 435 -34.21 14.70 7.17
C TRP A 435 -33.10 14.13 8.03
N ARG A 436 -33.38 13.04 8.75
CA ARG A 436 -32.33 12.29 9.45
C ARG A 436 -31.65 11.34 8.49
N HIS A 437 -30.44 10.89 8.85
CA HIS A 437 -29.71 9.88 8.09
C HIS A 437 -30.59 8.70 7.65
N GLY A 438 -31.35 8.11 8.58
CA GLY A 438 -32.24 6.99 8.27
C GLY A 438 -33.33 7.32 7.26
N ASP A 439 -33.87 8.55 7.29
CA ASP A 439 -34.92 8.99 6.37
C ASP A 439 -34.37 9.16 4.94
N VAL A 440 -33.16 9.73 4.81
CA VAL A 440 -32.48 9.90 3.51
C VAL A 440 -32.14 8.55 2.87
N MET A 441 -31.71 7.57 3.68
CA MET A 441 -31.32 6.24 3.19
C MET A 441 -32.51 5.40 2.72
N LEU A 442 -33.75 5.77 3.10
CA LEU A 442 -34.98 5.10 2.70
C LEU A 442 -35.68 5.77 1.51
N LEU A 443 -35.09 6.83 0.93
CA LEU A 443 -35.67 7.50 -0.24
C LEU A 443 -35.70 6.55 -1.44
N PRO A 444 -36.86 6.38 -2.10
CA PRO A 444 -36.96 5.52 -3.27
C PRO A 444 -36.15 6.10 -4.42
N SER A 445 -35.45 5.23 -5.17
CA SER A 445 -34.78 5.64 -6.40
C SER A 445 -35.81 5.93 -7.48
N VAL A 446 -35.92 7.20 -7.89
CA VAL A 446 -36.76 7.58 -9.05
C VAL A 446 -35.93 7.43 -10.32
N ASP A 447 -36.37 6.54 -11.21
CA ASP A 447 -35.81 6.44 -12.54
C ASP A 447 -36.46 7.50 -13.44
N LEU A 448 -35.67 8.51 -13.80
CA LEU A 448 -36.10 9.68 -14.56
C LEU A 448 -36.64 9.32 -15.96
N ARG A 449 -36.33 8.13 -16.48
CA ARG A 449 -36.87 7.62 -17.75
C ARG A 449 -38.38 7.44 -17.70
N TYR A 450 -38.95 7.11 -16.53
CA TYR A 450 -40.41 6.97 -16.37
C TYR A 450 -41.17 8.28 -16.49
N ILE A 451 -40.50 9.42 -16.33
CA ILE A 451 -41.09 10.75 -16.50
C ILE A 451 -40.62 11.43 -17.80
N GLY A 452 -40.10 10.65 -18.76
CA GLY A 452 -39.71 11.14 -20.09
C GLY A 452 -38.37 11.87 -20.13
N ILE A 453 -37.63 11.95 -19.02
CA ILE A 453 -36.32 12.59 -18.96
C ILE A 453 -35.25 11.55 -19.32
N THR A 454 -34.69 11.70 -20.52
CA THR A 454 -33.73 10.75 -21.12
C THR A 454 -32.31 11.29 -21.25
N SER A 455 -32.12 12.61 -21.07
CA SER A 455 -30.82 13.28 -21.06
C SER A 455 -30.74 14.32 -19.94
N PHE A 456 -29.53 14.56 -19.42
CA PHE A 456 -29.24 15.65 -18.50
C PHE A 456 -29.41 17.04 -19.14
N ASP A 457 -29.33 17.14 -20.48
CA ASP A 457 -29.58 18.39 -21.21
C ASP A 457 -30.98 18.95 -20.94
N TYR A 458 -31.93 18.08 -20.59
CA TYR A 458 -33.27 18.48 -20.16
C TYR A 458 -33.24 19.54 -19.06
N PHE A 459 -32.32 19.43 -18.10
CA PHE A 459 -32.21 20.34 -16.97
C PHE A 459 -31.47 21.65 -17.30
N VAL A 460 -30.88 21.76 -18.50
CA VAL A 460 -30.29 23.01 -18.99
C VAL A 460 -31.40 23.98 -19.42
N GLU A 461 -32.46 23.47 -20.03
CA GLU A 461 -33.60 24.26 -20.52
C GLU A 461 -34.78 24.28 -19.55
N ASN A 462 -34.89 23.27 -18.66
CA ASN A 462 -35.98 23.13 -17.70
C ASN A 462 -35.43 23.07 -16.28
N THR A 463 -35.35 24.23 -15.63
CA THR A 463 -35.07 24.29 -14.19
C THR A 463 -36.28 23.79 -13.41
N LEU A 464 -36.06 22.89 -12.46
CA LEU A 464 -37.09 22.50 -11.50
C LEU A 464 -37.44 23.74 -10.63
N SER A 465 -38.55 24.41 -10.96
CA SER A 465 -39.13 25.43 -10.08
C SER A 465 -40.03 24.75 -9.06
N ILE A 466 -39.78 25.01 -7.78
CA ILE A 466 -40.76 24.69 -6.73
C ILE A 466 -41.76 25.85 -6.74
N THR A 467 -42.81 25.71 -7.54
CA THR A 467 -44.04 26.50 -7.36
C THR A 467 -44.85 25.95 -6.20
#